data_AF-A0A1G8HKP6-F1
#
_entry.id   AF-A0A1G8HKP6-F1
#
_cell.length_a   1.000
_cell.length_b   1.000
_cell.length_c   1.000
_cell.angle_alpha   90.00
_cell.angle_beta   90.00
_cell.angle_gamma   90.00
#
_symmetry.space_group_name_H-M   'P 1'
#
loop_
_entity.id
_entity.type
_entity.pdbx_description
1 polymer ?
#
loop_
_entity_poly.entity_id
_entity_poly.type
_entity_poly.pdbx_seq_one_letter_code
_entity_poly.pdbx_strand_id
1 'polypeptide(L)' 'MTDNLLAVALVFIGLFLIGGVISLFRQGVKIGAAICVVGAVMAITAGVLWW' A
#
# COMPACT_ATOMS: atom_id res chain seq x y z
N MET A 1 10.77 12.79 -16.16
CA MET A 1 11.47 11.84 -15.24
C MET A 1 10.87 11.84 -13.84
N THR A 2 10.01 12.80 -13.50
CA THR A 2 9.24 12.87 -12.24
C THR A 2 8.06 11.90 -12.21
N ASP A 3 7.48 11.58 -13.37
CA ASP A 3 6.28 10.75 -13.47
C ASP A 3 6.55 9.28 -13.07
N ASN A 4 7.67 8.73 -13.50
CA ASN A 4 8.09 7.38 -13.11
C ASN A 4 8.48 7.32 -11.63
N LEU A 5 8.96 8.43 -11.06
CA LEU A 5 9.31 8.51 -9.64
C LEU A 5 8.05 8.41 -8.77
N LEU A 6 6.95 9.03 -9.20
CA LEU A 6 5.64 8.93 -8.55
C LEU A 6 5.10 7.50 -8.60
N ALA A 7 5.17 6.83 -9.75
CA ALA A 7 4.74 5.44 -9.89
C ALA A 7 5.51 4.50 -8.92
N VAL A 8 6.83 4.65 -8.85
CA VAL A 8 7.67 3.87 -7.93
C VAL A 8 7.32 4.18 -6.46
N ALA A 9 7.10 5.44 -6.12
CA ALA A 9 6.72 5.83 -4.76
C ALA A 9 5.38 5.21 -4.34
N LEU A 10 4.37 5.20 -5.22
CA LEU A 10 3.07 4.60 -4.96
C LEU A 10 3.17 3.08 -4.73
N VAL A 11 3.97 2.38 -5.53
CA VAL A 11 4.20 0.94 -5.33
C VAL A 11 4.91 0.68 -4.00
N PHE A 12 5.89 1.51 -3.63
CA PHE A 12 6.58 1.41 -2.33
C PHE A 12 5.63 1.61 -1.15
N ILE A 13 4.75 2.62 -1.23
CA ILE A 13 3.71 2.86 -0.22
C ILE A 13 2.78 1.65 -0.11
N GLY A 14 2.40 1.06 -1.26
CA GLY A 14 1.62 -0.17 -1.31
C GLY A 14 2.27 -1.33 -0.54
N LEU A 15 3.55 -1.58 -0.79
CA LEU A 15 4.33 -2.62 -0.10
C LEU A 15 4.49 -2.33 1.41
N PHE A 16 4.71 -1.08 1.78
CA PHE A 16 4.75 -0.66 3.18
C PHE A 16 3.43 -0.94 3.90
N LEU A 17 2.30 -0.63 3.27
CA LEU A 17 0.97 -0.87 3.82
C LEU A 17 0.69 -2.36 4.03
N ILE A 18 1.19 -3.25 3.16
CA ILE A 18 1.13 -4.71 3.36
C ILE A 18 1.85 -5.11 4.66
N GLY A 19 3.01 -4.52 4.96
CA GLY A 19 3.68 -4.70 6.25
C GLY A 19 2.81 -4.23 7.43
N GLY A 20 2.11 -3.11 7.26
CA GLY A 20 1.11 -2.61 8.20
C GLY A 20 -0.03 -3.59 8.47
N VAL A 21 -0.53 -4.29 7.43
CA VAL A 21 -1.56 -5.34 7.57
C VAL A 21 -1.07 -6.43 8.53
N ILE A 22 0.12 -6.98 8.27
CA ILE A 22 0.68 -8.08 9.07
C ILE A 22 0.86 -7.61 10.52
N SER A 23 1.40 -6.41 10.72
CA SER A 23 1.62 -5.84 12.05
C SER A 23 0.31 -5.66 12.83
N LEU A 24 -0.67 -4.98 12.24
CA LEU A 24 -1.95 -4.67 12.91
C LEU A 24 -2.80 -5.92 13.14
N PHE A 25 -2.74 -6.88 12.21
CA PHE A 25 -3.42 -8.16 12.36
C PHE A 25 -2.86 -8.93 13.56
N ARG A 26 -1.53 -8.95 13.75
CA ARG A 26 -0.88 -9.57 14.92
C ARG A 26 -1.19 -8.85 16.24
N GLN A 27 -1.53 -7.56 16.19
CA GLN A 27 -1.96 -6.77 17.35
C GLN A 27 -3.47 -6.91 17.65
N GLY A 28 -4.23 -7.64 16.82
CA GLY A 28 -5.68 -7.79 16.98
C GLY A 28 -6.50 -6.59 16.50
N VAL A 29 -5.86 -5.58 15.90
CA VAL A 29 -6.52 -4.36 15.39
C VAL A 29 -7.05 -4.61 13.98
N LYS A 30 -8.14 -5.38 13.91
CA LYS A 30 -8.70 -5.90 12.63
C LYS A 30 -9.12 -4.80 11.66
N ILE A 31 -9.72 -3.71 12.16
CA ILE A 31 -10.15 -2.58 11.32
C ILE A 31 -8.94 -1.86 10.71
N GLY A 32 -7.90 -1.62 11.51
CA GLY A 32 -6.66 -1.01 11.02
C GLY A 32 -6.00 -1.88 9.94
N ALA A 33 -5.93 -3.20 10.16
CA ALA A 33 -5.42 -4.13 9.15
C ALA A 33 -6.25 -4.08 7.85
N ALA A 34 -7.58 -4.02 7.93
CA ALA A 34 -8.46 -3.92 6.76
C ALA A 34 -8.22 -2.61 5.97
N ILE A 35 -8.06 -1.48 6.66
CA ILE A 35 -7.75 -0.19 6.02
C ILE A 35 -6.39 -0.26 5.33
N CYS A 36 -5.37 -0.86 5.95
CA CYS A 36 -4.08 -1.08 5.32
C CYS A 36 -4.17 -1.97 4.07
N VAL A 37 -4.99 -3.02 4.08
CA VAL A 37 -5.23 -3.87 2.90
C VAL A 37 -5.81 -3.04 1.76
N VAL A 38 -6.88 -2.28 2.03
CA VAL A 38 -7.54 -1.45 1.01
C VAL A 38 -6.56 -0.41 0.46
N GLY A 39 -5.84 0.28 1.34
CA GLY A 39 -4.83 1.26 0.93
C GLY A 39 -3.70 0.64 0.10
N ALA A 40 -3.23 -0.55 0.47
CA ALA A 40 -2.20 -1.26 -0.28
C ALA A 40 -2.66 -1.60 -1.70
N VAL A 41 -3.87 -2.16 -1.84
CA VAL A 41 -4.47 -2.47 -3.14
C VAL A 41 -4.56 -1.21 -4.00
N MET A 42 -5.13 -0.14 -3.46
CA MET A 42 -5.31 1.12 -4.19
C MET A 42 -3.98 1.74 -4.63
N ALA A 43 -2.97 1.76 -3.76
CA ALA A 43 -1.66 2.33 -4.06
C ALA A 43 -0.89 1.51 -5.12
N ILE A 44 -0.93 0.17 -5.03
CA ILE A 44 -0.29 -0.70 -6.03
C ILE A 44 -1.01 -0.58 -7.37
N THR A 45 -2.35 -0.64 -7.38
CA THR A 45 -3.13 -0.49 -8.62
C THR A 45 -2.88 0.85 -9.27
N ALA A 46 -2.88 1.95 -8.51
CA ALA A 46 -2.56 3.28 -9.03
C ALA A 46 -1.12 3.34 -9.58
N GLY A 47 -0.14 2.80 -8.86
CA GLY A 47 1.25 2.77 -9.30
C GLY A 47 1.48 1.92 -10.56
N VAL A 48 0.73 0.82 -10.73
CA VAL A 48 0.81 -0.04 -11.93
C VAL A 48 0.11 0.59 -13.13
N LEU A 49 -1.05 1.23 -12.94
CA LEU A 49 -1.79 1.90 -14.01
C LEU A 49 -1.16 3.22 -14.47
N TRP A 50 -0.12 3.70 -13.78
CA TRP A 50 0.58 4.94 -14.13
C TRP A 50 1.56 4.78 -15.31
N TRP A 51 1.97 3.53 -15.60
CA TRP A 51 2.89 3.19 -16.69
C TRP A 51 2.16 3.06 -18.01
#